data_AF-A0A124BSA0-F1
#
_entry.id   AF-A0A124BSA0-F1
#
_cell.length_a   1.000
_cell.length_b   1.000
_cell.length_c   1.000
_cell.angle_alpha   90.00
_cell.angle_beta   90.00
_cell.angle_gamma   90.00
#
_symmetry.space_group_name_H-M   'P 1'
#
loop_
_entity.id
_entity.type
_entity.pdbx_description
1 polymer ?
#
loop_
_entity_poly.entity_id
_entity_poly.type
_entity_poly.pdbx_seq_one_letter_code
_entity_poly.pdbx_strand_id
1 'polypeptide(L)'
;MTPLILDADLRGLDARVQLALHQDPADVLRALFQDLLPDEPGSAWALQAELDLLAPLEDAEVTLHACTDQVTLTVEASANGFTHLPALHAALARRDPHVLPGILAALETHSARLTPQFGPREAHGLAEQWHHEDRVIEDLLQEHPDWEALTKRDVIRLARRSGIPHPWVVRDEMPWPYLRDVPGLDETVARLRLLIPDFPALRPLLRALPELREAHGALPAMTEAERGSGLLDHLPSRAYSPLKEGASAMVDVLDEVMELHWQGGETGAALHLILHDCDADRARLADLLTHAPRVENALNRIHDALVTAEESCGA
;
A
#
# COMPACT_ATOMS: atom_id res chain seq x y z
N MET A 1 -13.65 -31.51 29.52
CA MET A 1 -12.61 -31.84 28.54
C MET A 1 -12.24 -30.54 27.86
N THR A 2 -11.15 -29.93 28.30
CA THR A 2 -10.59 -28.68 27.73
C THR A 2 -9.52 -29.10 26.70
N PRO A 3 -9.35 -28.39 25.58
CA PRO A 3 -8.75 -28.97 24.38
C PRO A 3 -7.23 -29.07 24.52
N LEU A 4 -6.69 -30.28 24.33
CA LEU A 4 -5.25 -30.55 24.23
C LEU A 4 -4.55 -29.81 23.08
N ILE A 5 -5.32 -29.25 22.13
CA ILE A 5 -4.81 -28.51 20.96
C ILE A 5 -4.36 -27.10 21.36
N LEU A 6 -5.15 -26.37 22.16
CA LEU A 6 -4.77 -25.05 22.68
C LEU A 6 -3.52 -25.10 23.58
N ASP A 7 -3.33 -26.21 24.30
CA ASP A 7 -2.23 -26.37 25.25
C ASP A 7 -0.91 -26.75 24.56
N ALA A 8 -0.96 -27.36 23.37
CA ALA A 8 0.20 -27.62 22.52
C ALA A 8 0.66 -26.34 21.79
N ASP A 9 -0.29 -25.53 21.30
CA ASP A 9 0.00 -24.24 20.67
C ASP A 9 0.56 -23.24 21.67
N LEU A 10 0.05 -23.19 22.90
CA LEU A 10 0.58 -22.32 23.95
C LEU A 10 1.99 -22.75 24.41
N ARG A 11 2.28 -24.05 24.48
CA ARG A 11 3.64 -24.55 24.77
C ARG A 11 4.60 -24.34 23.60
N GLY A 12 4.12 -24.40 22.36
CA GLY A 12 4.88 -24.04 21.18
C GLY A 12 5.18 -22.54 21.12
N LEU A 13 4.22 -21.71 21.50
CA LEU A 13 4.37 -20.26 21.64
C LEU A 13 5.34 -19.91 22.77
N ASP A 14 5.19 -20.54 23.95
CA ASP A 14 6.09 -20.36 25.09
C ASP A 14 7.50 -20.85 24.75
N ALA A 15 7.66 -21.97 24.05
CA ALA A 15 8.98 -22.41 23.57
C ALA A 15 9.59 -21.44 22.54
N ARG A 16 8.80 -20.84 21.64
CA ARG A 16 9.27 -19.80 20.70
C ARG A 16 9.62 -18.49 21.41
N VAL A 17 8.85 -18.11 22.43
CA VAL A 17 9.11 -16.94 23.29
C VAL A 17 10.37 -17.19 24.12
N GLN A 18 10.54 -18.36 24.72
CA GLN A 18 11.74 -18.74 25.47
C GLN A 18 12.97 -18.83 24.54
N LEU A 19 12.81 -19.33 23.31
CA LEU A 19 13.88 -19.35 22.30
C LEU A 19 14.28 -17.92 21.88
N ALA A 20 13.30 -17.05 21.64
CA ALA A 20 13.53 -15.62 21.33
C ALA A 20 14.16 -14.85 22.51
N LEU A 21 13.89 -15.26 23.75
CA LEU A 21 14.48 -14.65 24.95
C LEU A 21 15.95 -15.07 25.21
N HIS A 22 16.47 -16.10 24.53
CA HIS A 22 17.78 -16.71 24.82
C HIS A 22 18.77 -16.71 23.63
N GLN A 23 18.42 -16.11 22.51
CA GLN A 23 19.28 -15.98 21.35
C GLN A 23 19.86 -14.57 21.32
N ASP A 24 21.16 -14.43 21.55
CA ASP A 24 21.86 -13.15 21.42
C ASP A 24 22.07 -12.86 19.92
N PRO A 25 21.32 -11.91 19.31
CA PRO A 25 21.44 -11.61 17.90
C PRO A 25 22.57 -10.60 17.62
N ALA A 26 23.38 -10.24 18.62
CA ALA A 26 24.39 -9.19 18.50
C ALA A 26 25.36 -9.41 17.33
N ASP A 27 25.72 -10.66 17.01
CA ASP A 27 26.67 -10.96 15.94
C ASP A 27 26.07 -10.71 14.55
N VAL A 28 24.84 -11.13 14.28
CA VAL A 28 24.19 -10.88 12.98
C VAL A 28 23.84 -9.39 12.82
N LEU A 29 23.41 -8.73 13.90
CA LEU A 29 23.18 -7.28 13.90
C LEU A 29 24.47 -6.52 13.61
N ARG A 30 25.58 -6.88 14.29
CA ARG A 30 26.88 -6.25 14.05
C ARG A 30 27.33 -6.48 12.61
N ALA A 31 27.24 -7.69 12.08
CA ALA A 31 27.71 -8.01 10.74
C ALA A 31 26.88 -7.35 9.61
N LEU A 32 25.58 -7.15 9.82
CA LEU A 32 24.71 -6.45 8.86
C LEU A 32 24.88 -4.93 8.88
N PHE A 33 25.09 -4.35 10.06
CA PHE A 33 25.11 -2.89 10.26
C PHE A 33 26.52 -2.30 10.46
N GLN A 34 27.58 -3.11 10.41
CA GLN A 34 28.98 -2.70 10.64
C GLN A 34 29.41 -1.48 9.82
N ASP A 35 28.89 -1.31 8.60
CA ASP A 35 29.25 -0.22 7.68
C ASP A 35 28.31 0.99 7.80
N LEU A 36 27.24 0.85 8.57
CA LEU A 36 26.16 1.84 8.71
C LEU A 36 26.18 2.53 10.08
N LEU A 37 26.77 1.92 11.11
CA LEU A 37 26.83 2.45 12.47
C LEU A 37 28.27 2.79 12.89
N PRO A 38 28.52 3.98 13.47
CA PRO A 38 29.85 4.39 13.91
C PRO A 38 30.33 3.69 15.20
N ASP A 39 29.44 3.10 16.00
CA ASP A 39 29.73 2.42 17.28
C ASP A 39 28.99 1.07 17.39
N GLU A 40 29.49 0.16 18.24
CA GLU A 40 28.87 -1.15 18.47
C GLU A 40 27.41 -1.00 18.95
N PRO A 41 26.40 -1.55 18.25
CA PRO A 41 25.02 -1.47 18.69
C PRO A 41 24.84 -2.27 19.98
N GLY A 42 24.76 -1.56 21.11
CA GLY A 42 24.68 -2.17 22.44
C GLY A 42 23.38 -2.96 22.72
N SER A 43 22.35 -2.85 21.86
CA SER A 43 21.10 -3.63 21.90
C SER A 43 20.23 -3.38 20.66
N ALA A 44 19.22 -4.25 20.40
CA ALA A 44 18.23 -4.06 19.33
C ALA A 44 17.42 -2.75 19.46
N TRP A 45 17.20 -2.26 20.68
CA TRP A 45 16.50 -0.99 20.91
C TRP A 45 17.36 0.23 20.53
N ALA A 46 18.67 0.18 20.79
CA ALA A 46 19.59 1.21 20.32
C ALA A 46 19.67 1.22 18.78
N LEU A 47 19.65 0.03 18.16
CA LEU A 47 19.61 -0.11 16.71
C LEU A 47 18.33 0.46 16.08
N GLN A 48 17.17 0.29 16.73
CA GLN A 48 15.92 0.91 16.27
C GLN A 48 16.00 2.43 16.27
N ALA A 49 16.53 3.05 17.34
CA ALA A 49 16.68 4.50 17.40
C ALA A 49 17.66 5.04 16.32
N GLU A 50 18.71 4.27 16.00
CA GLU A 50 19.63 4.63 14.91
C GLU A 50 18.99 4.43 13.52
N LEU A 51 18.15 3.41 13.34
CA LEU A 51 17.36 3.21 12.11
C LEU A 51 16.41 4.39 11.88
N ASP A 52 15.73 4.87 12.92
CA ASP A 52 14.84 6.04 12.83
C ASP A 52 15.61 7.32 12.45
N LEU A 53 16.91 7.41 12.78
CA LEU A 53 17.79 8.52 12.40
C LEU A 53 18.33 8.38 10.97
N LEU A 54 18.68 7.16 10.56
CA LEU A 54 19.27 6.87 9.25
C LEU A 54 18.23 6.84 8.13
N ALA A 55 17.02 6.40 8.44
CA ALA A 55 15.89 6.34 7.53
C ALA A 55 14.63 6.89 8.22
N PRO A 56 14.55 8.22 8.42
CA PRO A 56 13.40 8.82 9.08
C PRO A 56 12.17 8.62 8.20
N LEU A 57 11.21 7.85 8.73
CA LEU A 57 9.89 7.67 8.12
C LEU A 57 8.86 8.34 9.03
N GLU A 58 8.16 9.36 8.52
CA GLU A 58 7.16 10.13 9.26
C GLU A 58 5.83 9.38 9.41
N ASP A 59 5.46 8.62 8.38
CA ASP A 59 4.18 7.94 8.23
C ASP A 59 4.37 6.41 8.22
N ALA A 60 5.49 5.88 8.71
CA ALA A 60 5.71 4.44 8.84
C ALA A 60 6.52 4.07 10.07
N GLU A 61 6.20 2.91 10.66
CA GLU A 61 6.95 2.31 11.77
C GLU A 61 7.88 1.23 11.21
N VAL A 62 9.17 1.30 11.58
CA VAL A 62 10.12 0.23 11.30
C VAL A 62 10.18 -0.66 12.53
N THR A 63 9.94 -1.96 12.37
CA THR A 63 10.13 -2.93 13.44
C THR A 63 11.21 -3.94 13.06
N LEU A 64 12.09 -4.22 14.00
CA LEU A 64 13.20 -5.14 13.83
C LEU A 64 13.03 -6.34 14.77
N HIS A 65 13.05 -7.53 14.18
CA HIS A 65 13.09 -8.80 14.91
C HIS A 65 14.35 -9.57 14.52
N ALA A 66 15.22 -9.86 15.47
CA ALA A 66 16.48 -10.53 15.20
C ALA A 66 16.55 -11.91 15.86
N CYS A 67 17.04 -12.88 15.09
CA CYS A 67 17.36 -14.25 15.50
C CYS A 67 18.86 -14.47 15.38
N THR A 68 19.36 -15.66 15.74
CA THR A 68 20.81 -15.98 15.69
C THR A 68 21.47 -15.81 14.33
N ASP A 69 20.75 -16.04 13.24
CA ASP A 69 21.27 -16.15 11.87
C ASP A 69 20.57 -15.23 10.86
N GLN A 70 19.55 -14.50 11.30
CA GLN A 70 18.78 -13.60 10.46
C GLN A 70 18.22 -12.41 11.23
N VAL A 71 17.92 -11.35 10.49
CA VAL A 71 17.20 -10.16 10.93
C VAL A 71 16.00 -9.99 10.03
N THR A 72 14.85 -9.80 10.64
CA THR A 72 13.61 -9.48 9.97
C THR A 72 13.31 -8.01 10.20
N LEU A 73 13.22 -7.25 9.11
CA LEU A 73 12.86 -5.84 9.12
C LEU A 73 11.50 -5.69 8.48
N THR A 74 10.56 -5.13 9.22
CA THR A 74 9.20 -4.84 8.75
C THR A 74 9.02 -3.33 8.76
N VAL A 75 8.67 -2.74 7.62
CA VAL A 75 8.26 -1.32 7.54
C VAL A 75 6.75 -1.28 7.36
N GLU A 76 6.04 -0.82 8.37
CA GLU A 76 4.58 -0.77 8.40
C GLU A 76 4.10 0.67 8.21
N ALA A 77 3.33 0.91 7.15
CA ALA A 77 2.80 2.23 6.86
C ALA A 77 1.59 2.58 7.75
N SER A 78 1.61 3.78 8.34
CA SER A 78 0.46 4.34 9.05
C SER A 78 -0.68 4.62 8.09
N ALA A 79 -1.89 4.15 8.45
CA ALA A 79 -3.09 4.41 7.67
C ALA A 79 -3.57 5.86 7.87
N ASN A 80 -3.65 6.60 6.76
CA ASN A 80 -4.02 8.01 6.67
C ASN A 80 -5.38 8.25 5.99
N GLY A 81 -6.15 7.18 5.73
CA GLY A 81 -7.54 7.23 5.26
C GLY A 81 -7.71 7.76 3.82
N PHE A 82 -8.87 8.35 3.55
CA PHE A 82 -9.27 8.83 2.22
C PHE A 82 -8.99 10.31 2.00
N THR A 83 -8.46 10.60 0.81
CA THR A 83 -8.34 11.95 0.26
C THR A 83 -9.28 12.08 -0.94
N HIS A 84 -10.27 12.96 -0.83
CA HIS A 84 -11.23 13.23 -1.89
C HIS A 84 -10.74 14.39 -2.77
N LEU A 85 -10.74 14.20 -4.09
CA LEU A 85 -10.28 15.16 -5.11
C LEU A 85 -11.35 15.58 -6.14
N PRO A 86 -12.63 15.80 -5.77
CA PRO A 86 -13.70 16.08 -6.73
C PRO A 86 -13.57 17.43 -7.45
N ALA A 87 -13.12 18.50 -6.79
CA ALA A 87 -13.00 19.82 -7.41
C ALA A 87 -11.82 19.84 -8.40
N LEU A 88 -10.69 19.27 -8.00
CA LEU A 88 -9.50 19.08 -8.84
C LEU A 88 -9.83 18.20 -10.03
N HIS A 89 -10.54 17.08 -9.82
CA HIS A 89 -11.00 16.23 -10.90
C HIS A 89 -11.84 17.02 -11.91
N ALA A 90 -12.86 17.75 -11.46
CA ALA A 90 -13.72 18.54 -12.33
C ALA A 90 -12.98 19.67 -13.06
N ALA A 91 -11.96 20.27 -12.43
CA ALA A 91 -11.15 21.32 -13.03
C ALA A 91 -10.20 20.77 -14.09
N LEU A 92 -9.46 19.69 -13.79
CA LEU A 92 -8.55 19.05 -14.74
C LEU A 92 -9.29 18.39 -15.90
N ALA A 93 -10.44 17.74 -15.64
CA ALA A 93 -11.23 17.08 -16.68
C ALA A 93 -11.68 18.02 -17.81
N ARG A 94 -11.84 19.33 -17.52
CA ARG A 94 -12.17 20.35 -18.52
C ARG A 94 -10.99 20.75 -19.42
N ARG A 95 -9.75 20.48 -18.99
CA ARG A 95 -8.52 20.87 -19.70
C ARG A 95 -7.78 19.68 -20.29
N ASP A 96 -7.52 18.66 -19.47
CA ASP A 96 -7.01 17.35 -19.88
C ASP A 96 -7.54 16.27 -18.92
N PRO A 97 -8.47 15.41 -19.37
CA PRO A 97 -9.08 14.41 -18.50
C PRO A 97 -8.14 13.28 -18.08
N HIS A 98 -6.95 13.14 -18.68
CA HIS A 98 -6.03 12.03 -18.41
C HIS A 98 -4.97 12.35 -17.34
N VAL A 99 -4.79 13.62 -16.96
CA VAL A 99 -3.70 14.01 -16.05
C VAL A 99 -3.89 13.47 -14.64
N LEU A 100 -5.06 13.69 -14.02
CA LEU A 100 -5.32 13.16 -12.67
C LEU A 100 -5.31 11.62 -12.64
N PRO A 101 -5.96 10.91 -13.59
CA PRO A 101 -5.79 9.46 -13.73
C PRO A 101 -4.32 9.01 -13.81
N GLY A 102 -3.51 9.67 -14.63
CA GLY A 102 -2.09 9.35 -14.76
C GLY A 102 -1.29 9.59 -13.49
N ILE A 103 -1.64 10.62 -12.69
CA ILE A 103 -1.01 10.89 -11.40
C ILE A 103 -1.37 9.78 -10.40
N LEU A 104 -2.66 9.46 -10.25
CA LEU A 104 -3.10 8.42 -9.33
C LEU A 104 -2.52 7.05 -9.70
N ALA A 105 -2.49 6.72 -11.00
CA ALA A 105 -1.87 5.49 -11.48
C ALA A 105 -0.36 5.40 -11.20
N ALA A 106 0.35 6.52 -11.24
CA ALA A 106 1.75 6.57 -10.86
C ALA A 106 1.94 6.36 -9.35
N LEU A 107 1.04 6.90 -8.51
CA LEU A 107 1.01 6.63 -7.07
C LEU A 107 0.76 5.15 -6.81
N GLU A 108 -0.31 4.58 -7.36
CA GLU A 108 -0.67 3.16 -7.22
C GLU A 108 0.52 2.26 -7.58
N THR A 109 1.18 2.53 -8.71
CA THR A 109 2.30 1.70 -9.18
C THR A 109 3.57 1.88 -8.34
N HIS A 110 3.92 3.12 -7.98
CA HIS A 110 5.24 3.44 -7.42
C HIS A 110 5.24 3.62 -5.89
N SER A 111 4.13 3.33 -5.22
CA SER A 111 4.04 3.28 -3.76
C SER A 111 3.90 1.85 -3.21
N ALA A 112 3.47 0.91 -4.04
CA ALA A 112 3.04 -0.45 -3.67
C ALA A 112 4.06 -1.28 -2.86
N ARG A 113 5.34 -0.93 -2.85
CA ARG A 113 6.38 -1.69 -2.12
C ARG A 113 6.62 -1.23 -0.69
N LEU A 114 6.28 0.02 -0.35
CA LEU A 114 6.66 0.62 0.94
C LEU A 114 5.42 1.12 1.67
N THR A 115 4.68 2.01 1.03
CA THR A 115 3.52 2.69 1.61
C THR A 115 2.40 2.72 0.55
N PRO A 116 1.75 1.58 0.26
CA PRO A 116 0.82 1.44 -0.85
C PRO A 116 -0.29 2.50 -0.82
N GLN A 117 -0.39 3.29 -1.89
CA GLN A 117 -1.41 4.31 -2.06
C GLN A 117 -2.39 3.88 -3.13
N PHE A 118 -3.66 3.81 -2.76
CA PHE A 118 -4.69 3.27 -3.65
C PHE A 118 -5.50 4.38 -4.31
N GLY A 119 -5.92 4.08 -5.53
CA GLY A 119 -6.83 4.88 -6.30
C GLY A 119 -7.90 4.00 -6.94
N PRO A 120 -8.57 4.50 -7.98
CA PRO A 120 -9.60 3.76 -8.68
C PRO A 120 -9.14 2.42 -9.27
N ARG A 121 -7.87 2.28 -9.68
CA ARG A 121 -7.39 1.05 -10.34
C ARG A 121 -7.18 -0.06 -9.33
N GLU A 122 -6.54 0.25 -8.20
CA GLU A 122 -6.34 -0.71 -7.12
C GLU A 122 -7.67 -1.12 -6.51
N ALA A 123 -8.60 -0.19 -6.28
CA ALA A 123 -9.94 -0.52 -5.81
C ALA A 123 -10.70 -1.44 -6.79
N HIS A 124 -10.57 -1.22 -8.10
CA HIS A 124 -11.13 -2.12 -9.10
C HIS A 124 -10.46 -3.51 -9.08
N GLY A 125 -9.13 -3.56 -8.92
CA GLY A 125 -8.39 -4.82 -8.80
C GLY A 125 -8.79 -5.62 -7.57
N LEU A 126 -8.95 -4.96 -6.42
CA LEU A 126 -9.43 -5.57 -5.19
C LEU A 126 -10.88 -6.05 -5.32
N ALA A 127 -11.74 -5.26 -5.96
CA ALA A 127 -13.08 -5.70 -6.31
C ALA A 127 -13.05 -6.98 -7.17
N GLU A 128 -12.09 -7.09 -8.11
CA GLU A 128 -11.96 -8.28 -8.96
C GLU A 128 -11.45 -9.48 -8.17
N GLN A 129 -10.68 -9.27 -7.11
CA GLN A 129 -10.23 -10.36 -6.26
C GLN A 129 -11.37 -10.84 -5.35
N TRP A 130 -12.11 -9.93 -4.72
CA TRP A 130 -13.01 -10.26 -3.61
C TRP A 130 -14.48 -10.35 -3.98
N HIS A 131 -14.88 -9.60 -5.00
CA HIS A 131 -16.26 -9.52 -5.46
C HIS A 131 -16.39 -9.99 -6.91
N HIS A 132 -15.54 -10.91 -7.36
CA HIS A 132 -15.73 -11.55 -8.67
C HIS A 132 -16.99 -12.40 -8.71
N GLU A 133 -17.43 -12.73 -9.93
CA GLU A 133 -18.75 -13.32 -10.16
C GLU A 133 -18.97 -14.63 -9.39
N ASP A 134 -17.95 -15.50 -9.34
CA ASP A 134 -18.05 -16.81 -8.69
C ASP A 134 -18.20 -16.66 -7.17
N ARG A 135 -17.40 -15.80 -6.54
CA ARG A 135 -17.50 -15.53 -5.10
C ARG A 135 -18.83 -14.86 -4.71
N VAL A 136 -19.34 -13.93 -5.52
CA VAL A 136 -20.67 -13.36 -5.30
C VAL A 136 -21.76 -14.43 -5.37
N ILE A 137 -21.63 -15.38 -6.29
CA ILE A 137 -22.56 -16.52 -6.38
C ILE A 137 -22.46 -17.41 -5.15
N GLU A 138 -21.25 -17.76 -4.73
CA GLU A 138 -20.98 -18.66 -3.60
C GLU A 138 -21.40 -18.05 -2.25
N ASP A 139 -21.04 -16.79 -1.99
CA ASP A 139 -21.23 -16.19 -0.65
C ASP A 139 -22.63 -15.61 -0.46
N LEU A 140 -23.28 -15.12 -1.54
CA LEU A 140 -24.50 -14.32 -1.42
C LEU A 140 -25.72 -14.94 -2.12
N LEU A 141 -25.52 -15.87 -3.07
CA LEU A 141 -26.58 -16.38 -3.93
C LEU A 141 -26.87 -17.87 -3.78
N GLN A 142 -26.14 -18.62 -2.94
CA GLN A 142 -26.47 -20.03 -2.66
C GLN A 142 -27.89 -20.23 -2.14
N GLU A 143 -28.45 -19.22 -1.45
CA GLU A 143 -29.84 -19.24 -0.97
C GLU A 143 -30.87 -18.89 -2.07
N HIS A 144 -30.43 -18.43 -3.24
CA HIS A 144 -31.30 -18.07 -4.36
C HIS A 144 -31.71 -19.33 -5.15
N PRO A 145 -33.00 -19.63 -5.33
CA PRO A 145 -33.48 -20.94 -5.81
C PRO A 145 -33.04 -21.36 -7.21
N ASP A 146 -32.48 -20.44 -8.01
CA ASP A 146 -32.03 -20.67 -9.40
C ASP A 146 -30.60 -20.16 -9.64
N TRP A 147 -29.76 -20.10 -8.60
CA TRP A 147 -28.43 -19.48 -8.71
C TRP A 147 -27.54 -20.13 -9.78
N GLU A 148 -27.65 -21.45 -9.98
CA GLU A 148 -26.91 -22.21 -11.00
C GLU A 148 -27.27 -21.80 -12.44
N ALA A 149 -28.42 -21.14 -12.66
CA ALA A 149 -28.88 -20.69 -13.96
C ALA A 149 -28.54 -19.21 -14.27
N LEU A 150 -27.93 -18.49 -13.32
CA LEU A 150 -27.62 -17.07 -13.48
C LEU A 150 -26.49 -16.86 -14.49
N THR A 151 -26.69 -15.93 -15.41
CA THR A 151 -25.60 -15.49 -16.30
C THR A 151 -24.74 -14.44 -15.62
N LYS A 152 -23.51 -14.21 -16.12
CA LYS A 152 -22.66 -13.08 -15.66
C LYS A 152 -23.37 -11.73 -15.64
N ARG A 153 -24.25 -11.49 -16.63
CA ARG A 153 -25.05 -10.25 -16.71
C ARG A 153 -26.12 -10.16 -15.62
N ASP A 154 -26.59 -11.28 -15.11
CA ASP A 154 -27.57 -11.32 -14.03
C ASP A 154 -26.87 -11.10 -12.69
N VAL A 155 -25.70 -11.71 -12.48
CA VAL A 155 -24.83 -11.46 -11.30
C VAL A 155 -24.46 -9.98 -11.18
N ILE A 156 -23.98 -9.35 -12.26
CA ILE A 156 -23.67 -7.90 -12.25
C ILE A 156 -24.91 -7.06 -11.91
N ARG A 157 -26.08 -7.40 -12.47
CA ARG A 157 -27.33 -6.67 -12.19
C ARG A 157 -27.76 -6.84 -10.74
N LEU A 158 -27.52 -8.01 -10.16
CA LEU A 158 -27.85 -8.30 -8.78
C LEU A 158 -26.88 -7.60 -7.83
N ALA A 159 -25.57 -7.63 -8.12
CA ALA A 159 -24.56 -6.85 -7.38
C ALA A 159 -24.93 -5.37 -7.28
N ARG A 160 -25.30 -4.76 -8.41
CA ARG A 160 -25.80 -3.37 -8.46
C ARG A 160 -27.02 -3.12 -7.58
N ARG A 161 -27.96 -4.08 -7.52
CA ARG A 161 -29.20 -3.93 -6.73
C ARG A 161 -28.96 -4.15 -5.23
N SER A 162 -28.04 -5.04 -4.90
CA SER A 162 -27.72 -5.42 -3.54
C SER A 162 -26.65 -4.53 -2.91
N GLY A 163 -26.11 -3.56 -3.66
CA GLY A 163 -25.03 -2.69 -3.17
C GLY A 163 -23.70 -3.42 -2.98
N ILE A 164 -23.49 -4.54 -3.67
CA ILE A 164 -22.21 -5.28 -3.62
C ILE A 164 -21.20 -4.50 -4.46
N PRO A 165 -20.01 -4.17 -3.93
CA PRO A 165 -19.04 -3.33 -4.62
C PRO A 165 -18.23 -4.12 -5.66
N HIS A 166 -18.95 -4.75 -6.58
CA HIS A 166 -18.44 -5.56 -7.69
C HIS A 166 -17.60 -4.69 -8.65
N PRO A 167 -16.60 -5.25 -9.37
CA PRO A 167 -15.71 -4.50 -10.27
C PRO A 167 -16.43 -3.58 -11.25
N TRP A 168 -17.55 -4.07 -11.80
CA TRP A 168 -18.37 -3.32 -12.73
C TRP A 168 -19.12 -2.17 -12.09
N VAL A 169 -19.47 -2.25 -10.80
CA VAL A 169 -20.07 -1.14 -10.04
C VAL A 169 -19.01 -0.06 -9.78
N VAL A 170 -17.82 -0.46 -9.30
CA VAL A 170 -16.67 0.45 -9.16
C VAL A 170 -16.40 1.16 -10.49
N ARG A 171 -16.40 0.41 -11.59
CA ARG A 171 -16.19 0.96 -12.92
C ARG A 171 -17.31 1.87 -13.44
N ASP A 172 -18.56 1.61 -13.09
CA ASP A 172 -19.69 2.45 -13.49
C ASP A 172 -19.64 3.81 -12.77
N GLU A 173 -19.12 3.86 -11.54
CA GLU A 173 -19.00 5.06 -10.72
C GLU A 173 -17.74 5.89 -11.02
N MET A 174 -16.65 5.23 -11.44
CA MET A 174 -15.38 5.92 -11.73
C MET A 174 -15.38 6.57 -13.12
N PRO A 175 -14.98 7.87 -13.24
CA PRO A 175 -14.93 8.55 -14.53
C PRO A 175 -14.04 7.84 -15.56
N TRP A 176 -14.42 7.99 -16.84
CA TRP A 176 -13.95 7.18 -17.97
C TRP A 176 -12.41 7.02 -18.17
N PRO A 177 -11.50 7.94 -17.77
CA PRO A 177 -10.07 7.72 -17.96
C PRO A 177 -9.35 7.03 -16.78
N TYR A 178 -10.00 6.78 -15.63
CA TYR A 178 -9.30 6.21 -14.45
C TYR A 178 -8.99 4.73 -14.58
N LEU A 179 -9.76 3.99 -15.38
CA LEU A 179 -9.64 2.55 -15.56
C LEU A 179 -9.19 2.15 -16.97
N ARG A 180 -9.18 3.11 -17.90
CA ARG A 180 -8.89 2.89 -19.33
C ARG A 180 -8.11 4.07 -19.88
N ASP A 181 -7.18 3.79 -20.79
CA ASP A 181 -6.39 4.82 -21.49
C ASP A 181 -5.64 5.76 -20.52
N VAL A 182 -5.12 5.18 -19.44
CA VAL A 182 -4.32 5.88 -18.44
C VAL A 182 -2.91 6.12 -19.00
N PRO A 183 -2.44 7.37 -19.09
CA PRO A 183 -1.11 7.66 -19.60
C PRO A 183 -0.02 7.13 -18.67
N GLY A 184 1.10 6.69 -19.26
CA GLY A 184 2.29 6.36 -18.50
C GLY A 184 2.92 7.60 -17.86
N LEU A 185 3.77 7.40 -16.84
CA LEU A 185 4.34 8.51 -16.05
C LEU A 185 4.96 9.64 -16.90
N ASP A 186 5.79 9.31 -17.89
CA ASP A 186 6.48 10.34 -18.68
C ASP A 186 5.49 11.17 -19.52
N GLU A 187 4.41 10.55 -20.01
CA GLU A 187 3.32 11.24 -20.70
C GLU A 187 2.50 12.10 -19.72
N THR A 188 2.17 11.57 -18.54
CA THR A 188 1.49 12.30 -17.46
C THR A 188 2.25 13.56 -17.09
N VAL A 189 3.57 13.46 -16.89
CA VAL A 189 4.43 14.60 -16.57
C VAL A 189 4.46 15.61 -17.73
N ALA A 190 4.53 15.15 -18.98
CA ALA A 190 4.50 16.02 -20.15
C ALA A 190 3.18 16.81 -20.26
N ARG A 191 2.04 16.15 -20.05
CA ARG A 191 0.71 16.78 -20.02
C ARG A 191 0.59 17.75 -18.86
N LEU A 192 1.04 17.35 -17.67
CA LEU A 192 1.01 18.19 -16.48
C LEU A 192 1.79 19.49 -16.67
N ARG A 193 2.96 19.47 -17.34
CA ARG A 193 3.75 20.69 -17.63
C ARG A 193 2.94 21.76 -18.36
N LEU A 194 2.04 21.35 -19.25
CA LEU A 194 1.18 22.27 -20.01
C LEU A 194 0.10 22.92 -19.14
N LEU A 195 -0.30 22.25 -18.04
CA LEU A 195 -1.35 22.71 -17.14
C LEU A 195 -0.83 23.56 -15.98
N ILE A 196 0.47 23.52 -15.65
CA ILE A 196 1.04 24.27 -14.52
C ILE A 196 0.71 25.77 -14.51
N PRO A 197 0.63 26.51 -15.64
CA PRO A 197 0.24 27.92 -15.60
C PRO A 197 -1.16 28.15 -15.01
N ASP A 198 -2.09 27.24 -15.29
CA ASP A 198 -3.48 27.30 -14.82
C ASP A 198 -3.64 26.62 -13.43
N PHE A 199 -2.75 25.69 -13.08
CA PHE A 199 -2.77 24.91 -11.84
C PHE A 199 -1.40 24.93 -11.14
N PRO A 200 -0.96 26.08 -10.60
CA PRO A 200 0.39 26.24 -10.07
C PRO A 200 0.69 25.36 -8.85
N ALA A 201 -0.33 25.00 -8.07
CA ALA A 201 -0.22 24.10 -6.92
C ALA A 201 0.29 22.70 -7.31
N LEU A 202 0.07 22.25 -8.55
CA LEU A 202 0.54 20.95 -9.04
C LEU A 202 2.01 20.96 -9.49
N ARG A 203 2.68 22.11 -9.48
CA ARG A 203 4.09 22.24 -9.91
C ARG A 203 5.06 21.27 -9.20
N PRO A 204 4.95 21.01 -7.88
CA PRO A 204 5.85 20.08 -7.18
C PRO A 204 5.83 18.66 -7.79
N LEU A 205 4.69 18.22 -8.34
CA LEU A 205 4.54 16.90 -8.93
C LEU A 205 5.49 16.65 -10.12
N LEU A 206 5.90 17.70 -10.84
CA LEU A 206 6.84 17.58 -11.96
C LEU A 206 8.20 16.99 -11.56
N ARG A 207 8.59 17.16 -10.29
CA ARG A 207 9.80 16.57 -9.72
C ARG A 207 9.48 15.34 -8.88
N ALA A 208 8.40 15.41 -8.07
CA ALA A 208 8.10 14.36 -7.11
C ALA A 208 7.71 13.03 -7.79
N LEU A 209 6.97 13.04 -8.91
CA LEU A 209 6.57 11.79 -9.57
C LEU A 209 7.76 11.02 -10.19
N PRO A 210 8.69 11.66 -10.94
CA PRO A 210 9.90 10.98 -11.39
C PRO A 210 10.80 10.50 -10.23
N GLU A 211 10.93 11.29 -9.17
CA GLU A 211 11.71 10.95 -7.97
C GLU A 211 11.12 9.73 -7.26
N LEU A 212 9.79 9.66 -7.16
CA LEU A 212 9.07 8.50 -6.63
C LEU A 212 9.37 7.24 -7.47
N ARG A 213 9.24 7.30 -8.80
CA ARG A 213 9.57 6.17 -9.68
C ARG A 213 11.00 5.68 -9.48
N GLU A 214 11.96 6.61 -9.43
CA GLU A 214 13.38 6.29 -9.26
C GLU A 214 13.65 5.64 -7.90
N ALA A 215 13.18 6.26 -6.82
CA ALA A 215 13.41 5.75 -5.47
C ALA A 215 12.69 4.41 -5.23
N HIS A 216 11.46 4.26 -5.71
CA HIS A 216 10.73 3.00 -5.66
C HIS A 216 11.45 1.88 -6.44
N GLY A 217 11.98 2.20 -7.63
CA GLY A 217 12.71 1.24 -8.45
C GLY A 217 14.02 0.75 -7.81
N ALA A 218 14.58 1.56 -6.89
CA ALA A 218 15.77 1.23 -6.13
C ALA A 218 15.49 0.53 -4.79
N LEU A 219 14.23 0.44 -4.35
CA LEU A 219 13.88 -0.36 -3.18
C LEU A 219 14.11 -1.85 -3.44
N PRO A 220 14.58 -2.62 -2.44
CA PRO A 220 14.75 -4.05 -2.57
C PRO A 220 13.41 -4.72 -2.90
N ALA A 221 13.44 -5.68 -3.82
CA ALA A 221 12.28 -6.51 -4.11
C ALA A 221 12.11 -7.57 -3.00
N MET A 222 10.86 -7.87 -2.65
CA MET A 222 10.53 -9.00 -1.78
C MET A 222 10.63 -10.32 -2.54
N THR A 223 11.32 -11.27 -1.93
CA THR A 223 11.32 -12.68 -2.29
C THR A 223 9.93 -13.30 -2.08
N GLU A 224 9.72 -14.49 -2.63
CA GLU A 224 8.44 -15.20 -2.45
C GLU A 224 8.19 -15.57 -0.97
N ALA A 225 9.26 -15.85 -0.22
CA ALA A 225 9.16 -16.15 1.21
C ALA A 225 8.73 -14.92 2.03
N GLU A 226 9.20 -13.73 1.64
CA GLU A 226 8.88 -12.46 2.28
C GLU A 226 7.47 -11.96 1.98
N ARG A 227 6.92 -12.26 0.79
CA ARG A 227 5.54 -11.90 0.42
C ARG A 227 4.47 -12.71 1.18
N GLY A 228 4.83 -13.82 1.81
CA GLY A 228 3.89 -14.66 2.55
C GLY A 228 2.74 -15.20 1.68
N SER A 229 1.55 -15.40 2.28
CA SER A 229 0.39 -16.03 1.62
C SER A 229 -0.44 -15.10 0.70
N GLY A 230 0.03 -13.88 0.42
CA GLY A 230 -0.56 -12.96 -0.56
C GLY A 230 -1.72 -12.08 -0.06
N LEU A 231 -2.09 -12.16 1.22
CA LEU A 231 -3.11 -11.28 1.83
C LEU A 231 -2.55 -9.93 2.33
N LEU A 232 -1.26 -9.89 2.69
CA LEU A 232 -0.58 -8.73 3.30
C LEU A 232 -0.11 -7.65 2.30
N ASP A 233 -0.12 -7.96 1.00
CA ASP A 233 0.48 -7.11 -0.04
C ASP A 233 -0.38 -5.87 -0.42
N HIS A 234 -1.58 -5.70 0.16
CA HIS A 234 -2.62 -4.86 -0.44
C HIS A 234 -3.38 -3.94 0.52
N LEU A 235 -2.74 -3.41 1.55
CA LEU A 235 -3.41 -2.45 2.43
C LEU A 235 -3.07 -1.03 2.03
N PRO A 236 -4.08 -0.18 1.78
CA PRO A 236 -3.81 1.21 1.51
C PRO A 236 -3.29 1.88 2.79
N SER A 237 -2.09 2.46 2.74
CA SER A 237 -1.69 3.49 3.69
C SER A 237 -2.49 4.76 3.47
N ARG A 238 -2.92 5.03 2.23
CA ARG A 238 -3.74 6.18 1.85
C ARG A 238 -4.55 5.85 0.60
N ALA A 239 -5.78 6.35 0.51
CA ALA A 239 -6.62 6.20 -0.67
C ALA A 239 -6.99 7.56 -1.29
N TYR A 240 -7.05 7.64 -2.62
CA TYR A 240 -7.44 8.85 -3.35
C TYR A 240 -8.69 8.59 -4.18
N SER A 241 -9.77 9.31 -3.88
CA SER A 241 -11.02 9.23 -4.64
C SER A 241 -11.23 10.51 -5.46
N PRO A 242 -11.46 10.43 -6.79
CA PRO A 242 -11.85 11.59 -7.59
C PRO A 242 -13.32 11.99 -7.36
N LEU A 243 -14.06 11.25 -6.55
CA LEU A 243 -15.45 11.50 -6.21
C LEU A 243 -15.55 12.28 -4.91
N LYS A 244 -16.70 12.93 -4.72
CA LYS A 244 -17.04 13.60 -3.46
C LYS A 244 -17.13 12.57 -2.34
N GLU A 245 -16.90 13.04 -1.12
CA GLU A 245 -17.14 12.27 0.09
C GLU A 245 -18.58 11.71 0.11
N GLY A 246 -18.70 10.42 0.42
CA GLY A 246 -19.95 9.67 0.40
C GLY A 246 -19.75 8.21 0.02
N ALA A 247 -20.82 7.42 0.14
CA ALA A 247 -20.83 6.02 -0.26
C ALA A 247 -20.56 5.91 -1.77
N SER A 248 -19.52 5.15 -2.11
CA SER A 248 -19.19 4.74 -3.46
C SER A 248 -18.62 3.34 -3.39
N ALA A 249 -18.83 2.53 -4.42
CA ALA A 249 -18.35 1.15 -4.45
C ALA A 249 -16.84 1.07 -4.26
N MET A 250 -16.07 2.07 -4.71
CA MET A 250 -14.63 2.14 -4.43
C MET A 250 -14.35 2.29 -2.93
N VAL A 251 -15.04 3.21 -2.25
CA VAL A 251 -14.87 3.41 -0.80
C VAL A 251 -15.30 2.15 -0.08
N ASP A 252 -16.42 1.54 -0.46
CA ASP A 252 -16.93 0.31 0.15
C ASP A 252 -15.95 -0.86 0.03
N VAL A 253 -15.32 -1.08 -1.15
CA VAL A 253 -14.27 -2.11 -1.30
C VAL A 253 -13.10 -1.83 -0.36
N LEU A 254 -12.61 -0.60 -0.36
CA LEU A 254 -11.42 -0.24 0.39
C LEU A 254 -11.66 -0.26 1.91
N ASP A 255 -12.84 0.17 2.36
CA ASP A 255 -13.26 0.06 3.76
C ASP A 255 -13.37 -1.41 4.18
N GLU A 256 -13.98 -2.27 3.35
CA GLU A 256 -14.06 -3.71 3.62
C GLU A 256 -12.66 -4.35 3.72
N VAL A 257 -11.72 -3.92 2.86
CA VAL A 257 -10.32 -4.36 2.91
C VAL A 257 -9.66 -3.99 4.21
N MET A 258 -9.82 -2.74 4.63
CA MET A 258 -9.25 -2.27 5.88
C MET A 258 -9.92 -2.93 7.10
N GLU A 259 -11.24 -3.11 7.10
CA GLU A 259 -11.99 -3.76 8.19
C GLU A 259 -11.63 -5.24 8.37
N LEU A 260 -11.58 -6.02 7.30
CA LEU A 260 -11.19 -7.43 7.34
C LEU A 260 -9.77 -7.61 7.88
N HIS A 261 -8.89 -6.68 7.54
CA HIS A 261 -7.50 -6.66 8.02
C HIS A 261 -7.40 -6.36 9.52
N TRP A 262 -8.06 -5.29 9.99
CA TRP A 262 -8.08 -4.96 11.41
C TRP A 262 -8.69 -6.08 12.27
N GLN A 263 -9.67 -6.81 11.75
CA GLN A 263 -10.25 -7.98 12.44
C GLN A 263 -9.31 -9.20 12.47
N GLY A 264 -8.38 -9.29 11.51
CA GLY A 264 -7.34 -10.33 11.44
C GLY A 264 -6.18 -10.15 12.42
N GLY A 265 -6.05 -8.97 13.04
CA GLY A 265 -4.95 -8.65 13.97
C GLY A 265 -3.62 -8.34 13.29
N GLU A 266 -3.64 -8.20 11.96
CA GLU A 266 -2.52 -7.70 11.16
C GLU A 266 -2.62 -6.16 11.14
N THR A 267 -1.49 -5.44 11.18
CA THR A 267 -1.52 -4.01 11.56
C THR A 267 -1.33 -3.01 10.41
N GLY A 268 -0.76 -3.41 9.25
CA GLY A 268 -0.68 -2.52 8.08
C GLY A 268 -0.01 -3.13 6.85
N ALA A 269 0.09 -2.35 5.77
CA ALA A 269 0.88 -2.72 4.61
C ALA A 269 2.36 -2.68 4.98
N ALA A 270 3.02 -3.81 4.79
CA ALA A 270 4.36 -4.00 5.27
C ALA A 270 5.33 -4.36 4.15
N LEU A 271 6.43 -3.60 4.04
CA LEU A 271 7.63 -4.17 3.42
C LEU A 271 8.26 -5.12 4.44
N HIS A 272 8.34 -6.39 4.10
CA HIS A 272 8.97 -7.41 4.95
C HIS A 272 10.28 -7.89 4.32
N LEU A 273 11.39 -7.70 5.01
CA LEU A 273 12.72 -8.17 4.57
C LEU A 273 13.30 -9.15 5.57
N ILE A 274 13.72 -10.31 5.08
CA ILE A 274 14.51 -11.29 5.82
C ILE A 274 15.95 -11.15 5.32
N LEU A 275 16.83 -10.74 6.22
CA LEU A 275 18.23 -10.41 5.97
C LEU A 275 19.15 -11.35 6.74
N HIS A 276 20.21 -11.83 6.09
CA HIS A 276 21.23 -12.70 6.66
C HIS A 276 22.59 -12.01 6.62
N ASP A 277 23.58 -12.53 7.35
CA ASP A 277 24.96 -12.05 7.26
C ASP A 277 25.62 -12.43 5.90
N CYS A 278 25.30 -11.65 4.86
CA CYS A 278 25.92 -11.75 3.55
C CYS A 278 25.91 -10.41 2.80
N ASP A 279 26.80 -10.27 1.81
CA ASP A 279 26.95 -9.03 1.05
C ASP A 279 25.68 -8.63 0.30
N ALA A 280 24.89 -9.61 -0.16
CA ALA A 280 23.65 -9.36 -0.89
C ALA A 280 22.59 -8.71 0.01
N ASP A 281 22.41 -9.20 1.22
CA ASP A 281 21.43 -8.66 2.17
C ASP A 281 21.90 -7.34 2.78
N ARG A 282 23.22 -7.14 2.96
CA ARG A 282 23.79 -5.82 3.26
C ARG A 282 23.46 -4.77 2.19
N ALA A 283 23.56 -5.14 0.91
CA ALA A 283 23.18 -4.24 -0.17
C ALA A 283 21.68 -3.92 -0.15
N ARG A 284 20.81 -4.92 0.08
CA ARG A 284 19.36 -4.72 0.21
C ARG A 284 19.00 -3.78 1.37
N LEU A 285 19.69 -3.91 2.51
CA LEU A 285 19.53 -3.02 3.65
C LEU A 285 19.97 -1.59 3.33
N ALA A 286 21.12 -1.42 2.69
CA ALA A 286 21.60 -0.10 2.28
C ALA A 286 20.65 0.58 1.28
N ASP A 287 20.13 -0.18 0.31
CA ASP A 287 19.12 0.28 -0.65
C ASP A 287 17.85 0.73 0.08
N LEU A 288 17.36 -0.06 1.04
CA LEU A 288 16.19 0.31 1.85
C LEU A 288 16.41 1.64 2.59
N LEU A 289 17.49 1.75 3.36
CA LEU A 289 17.77 2.93 4.18
C LEU A 289 17.97 4.18 3.33
N THR A 290 18.58 4.03 2.16
CA THR A 290 18.83 5.15 1.24
C THR A 290 17.55 5.62 0.54
N HIS A 291 16.67 4.69 0.16
CA HIS A 291 15.58 4.98 -0.76
C HIS A 291 14.20 5.06 -0.11
N ALA A 292 13.95 4.41 1.04
CA ALA A 292 12.66 4.50 1.74
C ALA A 292 12.28 5.93 2.13
N PRO A 293 13.17 6.73 2.77
CA PRO A 293 12.84 8.13 3.07
C PRO A 293 12.60 8.97 1.82
N ARG A 294 13.28 8.66 0.70
CA ARG A 294 13.07 9.37 -0.58
C ARG A 294 11.70 9.08 -1.16
N VAL A 295 11.22 7.83 -1.06
CA VAL A 295 9.88 7.44 -1.46
C VAL A 295 8.84 8.19 -0.63
N GLU A 296 8.94 8.14 0.70
CA GLU A 296 7.98 8.79 1.59
C GLU A 296 7.95 10.31 1.38
N ASN A 297 9.12 10.97 1.33
CA ASN A 297 9.20 12.40 1.05
C ASN A 297 8.62 12.79 -0.33
N ALA A 298 8.75 11.93 -1.34
CA ALA A 298 8.11 12.16 -2.64
C ALA A 298 6.59 12.03 -2.53
N LEU A 299 6.10 11.03 -1.82
CA LEU A 299 4.66 10.81 -1.59
C LEU A 299 4.02 11.95 -0.79
N ASN A 300 4.67 12.45 0.25
CA ASN A 300 4.14 13.56 1.05
C ASN A 300 4.07 14.86 0.24
N ARG A 301 5.10 15.17 -0.55
CA ARG A 301 5.05 16.30 -1.50
C ARG A 301 3.97 16.15 -2.57
N ILE A 302 3.67 14.92 -3.01
CA ILE A 302 2.58 14.67 -3.96
C ILE A 302 1.24 14.91 -3.28
N HIS A 303 1.05 14.37 -2.08
CA HIS A 303 -0.16 14.55 -1.29
C HIS A 303 -0.45 16.03 -1.03
N ASP A 304 0.53 16.79 -0.51
CA ASP A 304 0.39 18.22 -0.25
C ASP A 304 -0.02 19.01 -1.49
N ALA A 305 0.60 18.68 -2.64
CA ALA A 305 0.29 19.32 -3.91
C ALA A 305 -1.13 19.00 -4.39
N LEU A 306 -1.61 17.76 -4.20
CA LEU A 306 -2.97 17.36 -4.54
C LEU A 306 -4.01 18.03 -3.65
N VAL A 307 -3.80 18.04 -2.33
CA VAL A 307 -4.69 18.70 -1.36
C VAL A 307 -4.75 20.21 -1.61
N THR A 308 -3.60 20.87 -1.76
CA THR A 308 -3.55 22.31 -2.06
C THR A 308 -4.27 22.63 -3.37
N ALA A 309 -4.13 21.79 -4.38
CA ALA A 309 -4.80 21.98 -5.66
C ALA A 309 -6.31 21.73 -5.59
N GLU A 310 -6.77 20.75 -4.81
CA GLU A 310 -8.18 20.51 -4.52
C GLU A 310 -8.83 21.73 -3.87
N GLU A 311 -8.22 22.25 -2.79
CA GLU A 311 -8.69 23.44 -2.09
C GLU A 311 -8.76 24.67 -3.01
N SER A 312 -7.75 24.83 -3.87
CA SER A 312 -7.70 25.94 -4.84
C SER A 312 -8.75 25.83 -5.94
N CYS A 313 -9.20 24.61 -6.27
CA CYS A 313 -10.25 24.38 -7.29
C CYS A 313 -11.66 24.44 -6.69
N GLY A 314 -11.80 24.22 -5.39
CA GLY A 314 -13.07 24.26 -4.66
C GLY A 314 -13.50 25.66 -4.22
N ALA A 315 -12.58 26.62 -4.18
CA ALA A 315 -12.81 28.05 -3.89
C ALA A 315 -13.43 28.80 -5.08
#